data_AF-A0A1X7LFP2-F1
#
_entry.id   AF-A0A1X7LFP2-F1
#
_cell.length_a   1.000
_cell.length_b   1.000
_cell.length_c   1.000
_cell.angle_alpha   90.00
_cell.angle_beta   90.00
_cell.angle_gamma   90.00
#
_symmetry.space_group_name_H-M   'P 1'
#
loop_
_entity.id
_entity.type
_entity.pdbx_description
1 polymer ?
#
loop_
_entity_poly.entity_id
_entity_poly.type
_entity_poly.pdbx_seq_one_letter_code
_entity_poly.pdbx_strand_id
1 'polypeptide(L)' 'MFQKPTYEELFEDNQMLKAINKSLSERISELEAILKQNSQTSSKPPSSDGYKKPKPTSSRKKSDKSKGAQKGHK' A
#
# COMPACT_ATOMS: atom_id res chain seq x y z
N MET A 1 -0.36 -2.94 49.12
CA MET A 1 -0.35 -1.51 48.73
C MET A 1 0.66 -1.36 47.62
N PHE A 2 0.27 -0.91 46.43
CA PHE A 2 1.22 -0.61 45.37
C PHE A 2 1.95 0.68 45.75
N GLN A 3 3.28 0.64 45.81
CA GLN A 3 4.07 1.85 45.99
C GLN A 3 3.88 2.74 44.76
N LYS A 4 3.72 4.04 45.00
CA LYS A 4 3.67 5.02 43.90
C LYS A 4 5.10 5.21 43.37
N PRO A 5 5.27 5.28 42.04
CA PRO A 5 6.58 5.50 41.46
C PRO A 5 7.14 6.84 41.92
N THR A 6 8.46 6.89 42.06
CA THR A 6 9.16 8.12 42.41
C THR A 6 9.15 9.08 41.23
N TYR A 7 9.42 10.36 41.49
CA TYR A 7 9.50 11.37 40.43
C TYR A 7 10.65 11.06 39.45
N GLU A 8 11.77 10.53 39.94
CA GLU A 8 12.93 10.17 39.13
C GLU A 8 12.61 9.03 38.16
N GLU A 9 11.95 7.96 38.64
CA GLU A 9 11.48 6.86 37.79
C GLU A 9 10.55 7.36 36.68
N LEU A 10 9.59 8.22 37.03
CA LEU A 10 8.65 8.78 36.06
C LEU A 10 9.36 9.68 35.02
N PHE A 11 10.40 10.41 35.44
CA PHE A 11 11.18 11.25 34.55
C PHE A 11 11.96 10.40 33.53
N GLU A 12 12.64 9.36 33.99
CA GLU A 12 13.37 8.44 33.12
C GLU A 12 12.46 7.72 32.13
N ASP A 13 11.32 7.20 32.60
CA ASP A 13 10.32 6.59 31.73
C ASP A 13 9.81 7.57 30.68
N ASN A 14 9.57 8.83 31.06
CA ASN A 14 9.13 9.87 30.12
C ASN A 14 10.20 10.16 29.06
N GLN A 15 11.46 10.20 29.45
CA GLN A 15 12.59 10.41 28.54
C GLN A 15 12.73 9.24 27.56
N MET A 16 12.63 8.01 28.05
CA MET A 16 12.65 6.80 27.23
C MET A 16 11.48 6.77 26.24
N LEU A 17 10.26 7.06 26.70
CA LEU A 17 9.08 7.13 25.84
C LEU A 17 9.23 8.22 24.76
N LYS A 18 9.79 9.38 25.09
CA LYS A 18 10.07 10.43 24.11
C LYS A 18 11.07 9.99 23.05
N ALA A 19 12.14 9.29 23.46
CA ALA A 19 13.14 8.77 22.53
C ALA A 19 12.54 7.75 21.56
N ILE A 20 11.71 6.82 22.07
CA ILE A 20 11.01 5.83 21.25
C ILE A 20 10.00 6.51 20.32
N ASN A 21 9.20 7.45 20.82
CA ASN A 21 8.25 8.17 19.99
C ASN A 21 8.94 8.92 18.84
N LYS A 22 10.11 9.52 19.11
CA LYS A 22 10.91 10.18 18.08
C LYS A 22 11.35 9.20 16.99
N SER A 23 11.94 8.06 17.35
CA SER A 23 12.41 7.07 16.36
C SER A 23 11.27 6.46 15.56
N LEU A 24 10.12 6.19 16.21
CA LEU A 24 8.92 5.72 15.53
C LEU A 24 8.36 6.77 14.58
N SER A 25 8.31 8.04 14.97
CA SER A 25 7.82 9.13 14.13
C SER A 25 8.70 9.32 12.89
N GLU A 26 10.02 9.26 13.05
CA GLU A 26 10.98 9.30 11.93
C GLU A 26 10.74 8.14 10.97
N ARG A 27 10.58 6.92 11.50
CA ARG A 27 10.32 5.74 10.68
C ARG A 27 8.99 5.81 9.94
N ILE A 28 7.94 6.32 10.59
CA ILE A 28 6.63 6.54 9.97
C ILE A 28 6.77 7.55 8.82
N SER A 29 7.45 8.67 9.05
CA SER A 29 7.67 9.69 8.02
C SER A 29 8.42 9.14 6.80
N GLU A 30 9.43 8.29 6.99
CA GLU A 30 10.13 7.62 5.90
C GLU A 30 9.20 6.70 5.10
N LEU A 31 8.42 5.86 5.80
CA LEU A 31 7.50 4.92 5.16
C LEU A 31 6.40 5.65 4.39
N GLU A 32 5.84 6.71 4.97
CA GLU A 32 4.86 7.58 4.31
C GLU A 32 5.46 8.26 3.07
N ALA A 33 6.70 8.73 3.15
CA ALA A 33 7.40 9.29 1.99
C ALA A 33 7.56 8.25 0.87
N ILE A 34 7.93 7.00 1.21
CA ILE A 34 8.02 5.90 0.24
C ILE A 34 6.65 5.60 -0.38
N LEU A 35 5.59 5.52 0.41
CA LEU A 35 4.24 5.24 -0.08
C LEU A 35 3.69 6.34 -0.98
N LYS A 36 4.06 7.60 -0.73
CA LYS A 36 3.68 8.74 -1.57
C LYS A 36 4.36 8.71 -2.94
N GLN A 37 5.50 8.03 -3.08
CA GLN A 37 6.19 7.91 -4.36
C GLN A 37 5.40 7.04 -5.34
N ASN A 38 4.98 7.62 -6.45
CA ASN A 38 4.35 6.93 -7.58
C ASN A 38 5.14 7.21 -8.87
N SER A 39 4.72 6.66 -10.02
CA SER A 39 5.40 6.91 -11.31
C SER A 39 5.48 8.39 -11.70
N GLN A 40 4.58 9.25 -11.20
CA GLN A 40 4.58 10.68 -11.50
C GLN A 40 5.67 11.44 -10.73
N THR A 41 6.03 10.97 -9.53
CA THR A 41 6.99 11.67 -8.65
C THR A 41 8.35 10.98 -8.53
N SER A 42 8.46 9.70 -8.93
CA SER A 42 9.66 8.88 -8.70
C SER A 42 10.54 8.62 -9.94
N SER A 43 10.29 9.33 -11.05
CA SER A 43 10.94 9.10 -12.35
C SER A 43 10.81 7.67 -12.91
N LYS A 44 10.06 6.80 -12.25
CA LYS A 44 9.70 5.47 -12.73
C LYS A 44 8.75 5.61 -13.91
N PRO A 45 8.82 4.74 -14.93
CA PRO A 45 7.88 4.78 -16.02
C PRO A 45 6.45 4.55 -15.51
N PRO A 46 5.41 5.11 -16.16
CA PRO A 46 4.01 4.97 -15.75
C PRO A 46 3.53 3.51 -15.72
N SER A 47 4.21 2.60 -16.42
CA SER A 47 3.96 1.16 -16.36
C SER A 47 4.31 0.54 -14.99
N SER A 48 5.16 1.17 -14.18
CA SER A 48 5.56 0.67 -12.85
C SER A 48 4.44 0.74 -11.80
N ASP A 49 3.47 1.63 -11.95
CA ASP A 49 2.31 1.74 -11.03
C ASP A 49 1.25 0.64 -11.27
N GLY A 50 1.49 -0.26 -12.23
CA GLY A 50 0.64 -1.39 -12.56
C GLY A 50 -0.37 -1.09 -13.68
N TYR A 51 -0.67 -2.12 -14.48
CA TYR A 51 -1.64 -2.02 -15.56
C TYR A 51 -3.07 -1.99 -15.00
N LYS A 52 -3.60 -0.79 -14.78
CA LYS A 52 -5.02 -0.57 -14.43
C LYS A 52 -5.90 -0.76 -15.67
N LYS A 53 -6.00 -2.00 -16.17
CA LYS A 53 -6.89 -2.31 -17.29
C LYS A 53 -8.32 -2.00 -16.85
N PRO A 54 -9.04 -1.11 -17.55
CA PRO A 54 -10.45 -0.92 -17.24
C PRO A 54 -11.19 -2.24 -17.42
N LYS A 55 -12.22 -2.45 -16.60
CA LYS A 55 -13.11 -3.61 -16.77
C LYS A 55 -13.57 -3.63 -18.23
N PRO A 56 -13.54 -4.79 -18.92
CA PRO A 56 -13.98 -4.86 -20.30
C PRO A 56 -15.39 -4.26 -20.43
N THR A 57 -15.55 -3.32 -21.35
CA THR A 57 -16.82 -2.64 -21.62
C THR A 57 -17.86 -3.55 -22.27
N SER A 58 -17.44 -4.73 -22.71
CA SER A 58 -18.31 -5.71 -23.36
C SER A 58 -19.34 -6.28 -22.39
N SER A 59 -20.61 -5.95 -22.62
CA SER A 59 -21.76 -6.59 -21.97
C SER A 59 -22.13 -7.95 -22.59
N ARG A 60 -21.40 -8.41 -23.62
CA ARG A 60 -21.68 -9.69 -24.28
C ARG A 60 -21.54 -10.84 -23.28
N LYS A 61 -22.61 -11.61 -23.13
CA LYS A 61 -22.58 -12.89 -22.42
C LYS A 61 -21.86 -13.93 -23.29
N LYS A 62 -21.17 -14.88 -22.65
CA LYS A 62 -20.62 -16.04 -23.35
C LYS A 62 -21.78 -16.78 -24.02
N SER A 63 -21.67 -17.00 -25.33
CA SER A 63 -22.63 -17.84 -26.06
C SER A 63 -22.12 -19.27 -26.12
N ASP A 64 -23.01 -20.25 -25.96
CA ASP A 64 -22.69 -21.66 -26.17
C ASP A 64 -22.69 -22.06 -27.67
N LYS A 65 -22.93 -21.08 -28.55
CA LYS A 65 -22.84 -21.28 -30.00
C LYS A 65 -21.38 -21.53 -30.40
N SER A 66 -21.18 -22.53 -31.24
CA SER A 66 -19.87 -22.78 -31.86
C SER A 66 -19.40 -21.56 -32.65
N LYS A 67 -18.08 -21.39 -32.75
CA LYS A 67 -17.50 -20.36 -33.61
C LYS A 67 -17.99 -20.62 -35.04
N GLY A 68 -18.49 -19.58 -35.70
CA GLY A 68 -18.89 -19.69 -37.10
C GLY A 68 -17.66 -20.04 -37.94
N ALA A 69 -17.67 -21.23 -38.53
CA ALA A 69 -16.72 -21.64 -39.56
C ALA A 69 -17.48 -21.77 -40.88
N GLN A 70 -16.84 -21.42 -41.99
CA GLN A 70 -17.41 -21.69 -43.30
C GLN A 70 -17.57 -23.21 -43.47
N LYS A 71 -18.70 -23.63 -44.06
CA LYS A 71 -19.00 -25.04 -44.30
C LYS A 71 -17.86 -25.70 -45.08
N GLY A 72 -17.22 -26.69 -44.47
CA GLY A 72 -16.13 -27.47 -45.11
C GLY A 72 -14.71 -27.17 -44.61
N HIS A 73 -14.52 -26.18 -43.74
CA HIS A 73 -13.22 -25.95 -43.10
C HIS A 73 -13.11 -26.75 -41.80
N LYS A 74 -12.03 -27.52 -41.64
CA LYS A 74 -11.58 -28.11 -40.37
C LYS A 74 -10.43 -27.28 -39.81
#